data_AF-A0A1N6WXN8-F1
#
_entry.id   AF-A0A1N6WXN8-F1
#
_cell.length_a   1.000
_cell.length_b   1.000
_cell.length_c   1.000
_cell.angle_alpha   90.00
_cell.angle_beta   90.00
_cell.angle_gamma   90.00
#
_symmetry.space_group_name_H-M   'P 1'
#
loop_
_entity.id
_entity.type
_entity.pdbx_description
1 polymer ?
#
loop_
_entity_poly.entity_id
_entity_poly.type
_entity_poly.pdbx_seq_one_letter_code
_entity_poly.pdbx_strand_id
1 'polypeptide(L)'
;MEQNNPYAAPQVTLIDEQVPQCVPGWSPGQLRVLGWLCLVSVVVTLVAMVAVFFSGGEESSLAGQISDWMGTLASLLGCYLLLRFKAFLEQRFAAGGLTVPTYLIILTSLTSEALHWIWGDALFASFDWRALLYFTVLVLMGAGTVWLGVVLLKVKEPYPVVRVVAWLELVGGVMAASVILLVLSFIPLLAGTVATALVFFRGARELSGSQAA
;
A
#
# COMPACT_ATOMS: atom_id res chain seq x y z
N MET A 1 58.12 -11.75 3.23
CA MET A 1 56.64 -11.81 3.14
C MET A 1 56.31 -12.04 1.68
N GLU A 2 55.84 -13.24 1.35
CA GLU A 2 55.71 -13.72 -0.02
C GLU A 2 54.59 -13.00 -0.77
N GLN A 3 54.95 -12.30 -1.84
CA GLN A 3 54.11 -11.35 -2.57
C GLN A 3 53.32 -12.01 -3.71
N ASN A 4 53.21 -13.34 -3.74
CA ASN A 4 52.65 -14.09 -4.86
C ASN A 4 51.94 -15.38 -4.39
N ASN A 5 50.82 -15.24 -3.67
CA ASN A 5 49.98 -16.36 -3.24
C ASN A 5 48.87 -16.61 -4.28
N PRO A 6 48.95 -17.66 -5.11
CA PRO A 6 47.97 -17.98 -6.15
C PRO A 6 46.63 -18.52 -5.61
N TYR A 7 46.52 -18.78 -4.30
CA TYR A 7 45.28 -19.18 -3.61
C TYR A 7 44.64 -18.02 -2.82
N ALA A 8 45.15 -16.79 -2.98
CA ALA A 8 44.49 -15.62 -2.40
C ALA A 8 43.13 -15.43 -3.07
N ALA A 9 42.06 -15.36 -2.26
CA ALA A 9 40.73 -15.07 -2.78
C ALA A 9 40.78 -13.77 -3.60
N PRO A 10 40.31 -13.77 -4.86
CA PRO A 10 40.31 -12.57 -5.68
C PRO A 10 39.51 -11.49 -4.96
N GLN A 11 40.16 -10.38 -4.63
CA GLN A 11 39.52 -9.18 -4.08
C GLN A 11 38.76 -8.42 -5.17
N VAL A 12 37.97 -9.15 -5.98
CA VAL A 12 36.98 -8.53 -6.83
C VAL A 12 35.79 -8.24 -5.91
N THR A 13 35.39 -6.97 -5.84
CA THR A 13 34.09 -6.57 -5.31
C THR A 13 33.02 -7.33 -6.09
N LEU A 14 32.57 -8.47 -5.55
CA LEU A 14 31.57 -9.38 -6.13
C LEU A 14 30.16 -8.79 -6.21
N ILE A 15 30.01 -7.52 -5.83
CA ILE A 15 28.80 -6.75 -5.97
C ILE A 15 29.27 -5.50 -6.68
N ASP A 16 29.03 -5.43 -7.99
CA ASP A 16 28.80 -4.13 -8.60
C ASP A 16 27.70 -3.52 -7.73
N GLU A 17 28.05 -2.57 -6.87
CA GLU A 17 27.08 -1.66 -6.28
C GLU A 17 26.38 -1.04 -7.47
N GLN A 18 25.22 -1.60 -7.81
CA GLN A 18 24.40 -1.20 -8.93
C GLN A 18 24.19 0.29 -8.72
N VAL A 19 24.94 1.10 -9.48
CA VAL A 19 24.96 2.55 -9.36
C VAL A 19 23.51 2.99 -9.32
N PRO A 20 23.05 3.73 -8.29
CA PRO A 20 21.66 4.13 -8.17
C PRO A 20 21.24 4.78 -9.48
N GLN A 21 20.44 4.07 -10.28
CA GLN A 21 19.96 4.64 -11.53
C GLN A 21 19.10 5.83 -11.14
N CYS A 22 19.54 7.01 -11.55
CA CYS A 22 18.81 8.25 -11.33
C CYS A 22 17.41 8.06 -11.94
N VAL A 23 16.39 7.96 -11.08
CA VAL A 23 15.00 7.82 -11.52
C VAL A 23 14.49 9.21 -11.95
N PRO A 24 14.31 9.46 -13.25
CA PRO A 24 14.00 10.79 -13.74
C PRO A 24 12.64 11.25 -13.21
N GLY A 25 12.58 12.47 -12.67
CA GLY A 25 11.35 13.08 -12.16
C GLY A 25 11.04 12.83 -10.68
N TRP A 26 11.90 12.13 -9.93
CA TRP A 26 11.77 11.96 -8.49
C TRP A 26 12.78 12.79 -7.72
N SER A 27 12.31 13.51 -6.70
CA SER A 27 13.18 14.20 -5.74
C SER A 27 13.19 13.49 -4.38
N PRO A 28 14.30 13.54 -3.63
CA PRO A 28 14.37 12.96 -2.29
C PRO A 28 13.36 13.60 -1.33
N GLY A 29 13.08 14.91 -1.49
CA GLY A 29 12.06 15.62 -0.72
C GLY A 29 10.65 15.06 -0.95
N GLN A 30 10.27 14.83 -2.21
CA GLN A 30 8.97 14.27 -2.57
C GLN A 30 8.77 12.86 -2.00
N LEU A 31 9.80 12.00 -2.05
CA LEU A 31 9.71 10.66 -1.47
C LEU A 31 9.58 10.69 0.06
N ARG A 32 10.23 11.64 0.74
CA ARG A 32 10.03 11.83 2.19
C ARG A 32 8.59 12.25 2.51
N VAL A 33 8.03 13.18 1.73
CA VAL A 33 6.64 13.62 1.90
C VAL A 33 5.68 12.44 1.68
N LEU A 34 5.91 11.60 0.66
CA LEU A 34 5.09 10.41 0.43
C LEU A 34 5.19 9.39 1.58
N GLY A 35 6.40 9.17 2.11
CA GLY A 35 6.59 8.33 3.30
C GLY A 35 5.82 8.85 4.51
N TRP A 36 5.86 10.15 4.77
CA TRP A 36 5.05 10.77 5.83
C TRP A 36 3.55 10.69 5.57
N LEU A 37 3.11 10.87 4.32
CA LEU A 37 1.70 10.72 3.94
C LEU A 37 1.19 9.31 4.19
N CYS A 38 2.00 8.26 3.95
CA CYS A 38 1.65 6.90 4.34
C CYS A 38 1.46 6.74 5.86
N LEU A 39 2.30 7.39 6.67
CA LEU A 39 2.14 7.34 8.13
C LEU A 39 0.89 8.12 8.58
N VAL A 40 0.63 9.28 7.97
CA VAL A 40 -0.59 10.05 8.22
C VAL A 40 -1.83 9.23 7.82
N SER A 41 -1.81 8.52 6.68
CA SER A 41 -2.95 7.69 6.27
C SER A 41 -3.22 6.55 7.27
N VAL A 42 -2.18 5.93 7.82
CA VAL A 42 -2.32 4.92 8.89
C VAL A 42 -2.99 5.53 10.11
N VAL A 43 -2.52 6.69 10.58
CA VAL A 43 -3.08 7.38 11.74
C VAL A 43 -4.53 7.77 11.50
N VAL A 44 -4.84 8.37 10.35
CA VAL A 44 -6.22 8.75 9.97
C VAL A 44 -7.13 7.51 9.96
N THR A 45 -6.68 6.39 9.39
CA THR A 45 -7.46 5.16 9.34
C THR A 45 -7.71 4.58 10.74
N LEU A 46 -6.69 4.60 11.61
CA LEU A 46 -6.83 4.16 13.01
C LEU A 46 -7.80 5.05 13.78
N VAL A 47 -7.70 6.38 13.62
CA VAL A 47 -8.61 7.33 14.27
C VAL A 47 -10.05 7.12 13.80
N ALA A 48 -10.27 6.95 12.48
CA ALA A 48 -11.60 6.64 11.95
C ALA A 48 -12.14 5.33 12.54
N MET A 49 -11.32 4.27 12.58
CA MET A 49 -11.73 2.98 13.14
C MET A 49 -12.12 3.10 14.62
N VAL A 50 -11.33 3.83 15.41
CA VAL A 50 -11.64 4.12 16.82
C VAL A 50 -12.92 4.94 16.95
N ALA A 51 -13.11 5.96 16.10
CA ALA A 51 -14.33 6.79 16.11
C ALA A 51 -15.59 5.97 15.83
N VAL A 52 -15.55 5.02 14.88
CA VAL A 52 -16.65 4.08 14.63
C VAL A 52 -16.98 3.29 15.91
N PHE A 53 -15.97 2.72 16.58
CA PHE A 53 -16.18 1.97 17.81
C PHE A 53 -16.82 2.80 18.93
N PHE A 54 -16.41 4.07 19.09
CA PHE A 54 -16.95 4.96 20.12
C PHE A 54 -18.31 5.57 19.77
N SER A 55 -18.66 5.67 18.49
CA SER A 55 -19.94 6.21 18.04
C SER A 55 -21.15 5.35 18.42
N GLY A 56 -20.93 4.08 18.80
CA GLY A 56 -22.00 3.17 19.21
C GLY A 56 -23.07 2.90 18.14
N GLY A 57 -22.82 3.28 16.88
CA GLY A 57 -23.79 3.20 15.78
C GLY A 57 -24.72 4.42 15.65
N GLU A 58 -24.50 5.51 16.39
CA GLU A 58 -25.25 6.76 16.19
C GLU A 58 -24.60 7.63 15.10
N GLU A 59 -25.05 7.49 13.85
CA GLU A 59 -24.61 8.31 12.69
C GLU A 59 -24.82 9.82 12.91
N SER A 60 -25.85 10.22 13.68
CA SER A 60 -26.14 11.63 13.95
C SER A 60 -25.17 12.30 14.93
N SER A 61 -24.22 11.54 15.50
CA SER A 61 -23.18 12.09 16.34
C SER A 61 -22.12 12.81 15.49
N LEU A 62 -21.50 13.87 16.05
CA LEU A 62 -20.35 14.51 15.41
C LEU A 62 -19.21 13.50 15.15
N ALA A 63 -19.12 12.44 15.95
CA ALA A 63 -18.14 11.37 15.79
C ALA A 63 -18.40 10.52 14.53
N GLY A 64 -19.66 10.22 14.21
CA GLY A 64 -20.05 9.52 12.98
C GLY A 64 -19.66 10.31 11.74
N GLN A 65 -20.07 11.58 11.65
CA GLN A 65 -19.72 12.44 10.52
C GLN A 65 -18.20 12.61 10.35
N ILE A 66 -17.45 12.78 11.44
CA ILE A 66 -15.99 12.86 11.38
C ILE A 66 -15.40 11.54 10.85
N SER A 67 -15.92 10.41 11.29
CA SER A 67 -15.48 9.08 10.83
C SER A 67 -15.69 8.91 9.32
N ASP A 68 -16.87 9.29 8.80
CA ASP A 68 -17.18 9.14 7.37
C ASP A 68 -16.25 9.99 6.51
N TRP A 69 -16.08 11.27 6.87
CA TRP A 69 -15.14 12.15 6.17
C TRP A 69 -13.69 11.66 6.26
N MET A 70 -13.26 11.17 7.42
CA MET A 70 -11.93 10.59 7.59
C MET A 70 -11.76 9.30 6.78
N GLY A 71 -12.79 8.48 6.68
CA GLY A 71 -12.83 7.27 5.84
C GLY A 71 -12.67 7.61 4.37
N THR A 72 -13.46 8.55 3.85
CA THR A 72 -13.37 9.01 2.46
C THR A 72 -11.99 9.61 2.17
N LEU A 73 -11.48 10.48 3.05
CA LEU A 73 -10.14 11.08 2.90
C LEU A 73 -9.04 10.03 2.93
N ALA A 74 -9.14 9.03 3.82
CA ALA A 74 -8.19 7.92 3.88
C ALA A 74 -8.23 7.08 2.60
N SER A 75 -9.42 6.79 2.07
CA SER A 75 -9.61 6.04 0.82
C SER A 75 -8.98 6.77 -0.38
N LEU A 76 -9.25 8.07 -0.52
CA LEU A 76 -8.66 8.91 -1.57
C LEU A 76 -7.13 9.01 -1.44
N LEU A 77 -6.64 9.21 -0.23
CA LEU A 77 -5.20 9.25 0.05
C LEU A 77 -4.55 7.89 -0.24
N GLY A 78 -5.19 6.79 0.12
CA GLY A 78 -4.76 5.43 -0.20
C GLY A 78 -4.65 5.21 -1.72
N CYS A 79 -5.67 5.60 -2.49
CA CYS A 79 -5.64 5.54 -3.95
C CYS A 79 -4.47 6.34 -4.54
N TYR A 80 -4.25 7.57 -4.05
CA TYR A 80 -3.14 8.41 -4.49
C TYR A 80 -1.77 7.78 -4.17
N LEU A 81 -1.60 7.28 -2.95
CA LEU A 81 -0.36 6.62 -2.51
C LEU A 81 -0.09 5.36 -3.33
N LEU A 82 -1.13 4.58 -3.64
CA LEU A 82 -1.01 3.38 -4.48
C LEU A 82 -0.53 3.71 -5.89
N LEU A 83 -1.08 4.78 -6.51
CA LEU A 83 -0.62 5.27 -7.81
C LEU A 83 0.85 5.72 -7.77
N ARG A 84 1.25 6.44 -6.73
CA ARG A 84 2.64 6.90 -6.57
C ARG A 84 3.60 5.75 -6.30
N PHE A 85 3.18 4.77 -5.51
CA PHE A 85 3.95 3.57 -5.24
C PHE A 85 4.17 2.74 -6.51
N LYS A 86 3.10 2.50 -7.28
CA LYS A 86 3.18 1.89 -8.62
C LYS A 86 4.19 2.61 -9.51
N ALA A 87 4.04 3.93 -9.67
CA ALA A 87 4.90 4.72 -10.55
C ALA A 87 6.38 4.64 -10.12
N PHE A 88 6.64 4.64 -8.81
CA PHE A 88 7.99 4.48 -8.28
C PHE A 88 8.57 3.09 -8.59
N LEU A 89 7.80 2.01 -8.37
CA LEU A 89 8.26 0.64 -8.64
C LEU A 89 8.47 0.38 -10.14
N GLU A 90 7.58 0.87 -10.99
CA GLU A 90 7.69 0.74 -12.45
C GLU A 90 8.95 1.43 -12.97
N GLN A 91 9.30 2.61 -12.44
CA GLN A 91 10.48 3.34 -12.90
C GLN A 91 11.79 2.80 -12.29
N ARG A 92 11.78 2.40 -11.01
CA ARG A 92 13.00 1.96 -10.30
C ARG A 92 13.37 0.50 -10.55
N PHE A 93 12.38 -0.38 -10.70
CA PHE A 93 12.58 -1.83 -10.81
C PHE A 93 12.07 -2.40 -12.14
N ALA A 94 11.67 -1.55 -13.09
CA ALA A 94 11.02 -1.99 -14.34
C ALA A 94 9.86 -2.96 -14.08
N ALA A 95 9.13 -2.76 -12.97
CA ALA A 95 8.11 -3.67 -12.48
C ALA A 95 6.87 -3.66 -13.38
N GLY A 96 6.84 -4.51 -14.40
CA GLY A 96 5.69 -4.67 -15.29
C GLY A 96 4.50 -5.34 -14.60
N GLY A 97 3.29 -5.07 -15.09
CA GLY A 97 2.07 -5.77 -14.68
C GLY A 97 1.37 -5.22 -13.43
N LEU A 98 1.88 -4.16 -12.80
CA LEU A 98 1.25 -3.51 -11.64
C LEU A 98 0.01 -2.68 -12.02
N THR A 99 -0.11 -2.29 -13.30
CA THR A 99 -1.16 -1.39 -13.77
C THR A 99 -2.57 -1.94 -13.56
N VAL A 100 -2.85 -3.15 -14.02
CA VAL A 100 -4.18 -3.77 -13.91
C VAL A 100 -4.65 -3.90 -12.46
N PRO A 101 -3.88 -4.53 -11.53
CA PRO A 101 -4.33 -4.68 -10.15
C PRO A 101 -4.48 -3.33 -9.44
N THR A 102 -3.59 -2.36 -9.70
CA THR A 102 -3.71 -1.03 -9.10
C THR A 102 -5.01 -0.33 -9.50
N TYR A 103 -5.35 -0.30 -10.80
CA TYR A 103 -6.59 0.34 -11.24
C TYR A 103 -7.83 -0.41 -10.77
N LEU A 104 -7.76 -1.74 -10.68
CA LEU A 104 -8.85 -2.53 -10.13
C LEU A 104 -9.12 -2.15 -8.67
N ILE A 105 -8.08 -2.09 -7.83
CA ILE A 105 -8.22 -1.67 -6.43
C ILE A 105 -8.83 -0.28 -6.35
N ILE A 106 -8.28 0.70 -7.08
CA ILE A 106 -8.79 2.08 -7.09
C ILE A 106 -10.26 2.13 -7.49
N LEU A 107 -10.64 1.44 -8.57
CA LEU A 107 -12.03 1.43 -9.03
C LEU A 107 -12.94 0.81 -7.97
N THR A 108 -12.55 -0.32 -7.37
CA THR A 108 -13.34 -0.97 -6.33
C THR A 108 -13.42 -0.14 -5.05
N SER A 109 -12.35 0.53 -4.63
CA SER A 109 -12.34 1.41 -3.45
C SER A 109 -13.22 2.65 -3.64
N LEU A 110 -13.16 3.28 -4.81
CA LEU A 110 -14.03 4.41 -5.13
C LEU A 110 -15.49 3.97 -5.26
N THR A 111 -15.73 2.79 -5.83
CA THR A 111 -17.08 2.22 -5.94
C THR A 111 -17.64 1.90 -4.56
N SER A 112 -16.87 1.26 -3.67
CA SER A 112 -17.32 0.97 -2.31
C SER A 112 -17.63 2.25 -1.53
N GLU A 113 -16.80 3.28 -1.66
CA GLU A 113 -17.03 4.59 -1.03
C GLU A 113 -18.32 5.25 -1.56
N ALA A 114 -18.53 5.24 -2.87
CA ALA A 114 -19.75 5.78 -3.47
C ALA A 114 -20.99 5.02 -3.02
N LEU A 115 -20.94 3.68 -2.95
CA LEU A 115 -22.04 2.87 -2.44
C LEU A 115 -22.34 3.18 -0.97
N HIS A 116 -21.30 3.38 -0.16
CA HIS A 116 -21.45 3.77 1.24
C HIS A 116 -22.15 5.12 1.38
N TRP A 117 -21.78 6.14 0.60
CA TRP A 117 -22.45 7.44 0.62
C TRP A 117 -23.89 7.43 0.08
N ILE A 118 -24.19 6.58 -0.91
CA ILE A 118 -25.53 6.52 -1.53
C ILE A 118 -26.52 5.73 -0.65
N TRP A 119 -26.05 4.65 -0.02
CA TRP A 119 -26.92 3.71 0.69
C TRP A 119 -26.74 3.71 2.22
N GLY A 120 -25.61 4.19 2.75
CA GLY A 120 -25.34 4.31 4.19
C GLY A 120 -25.66 3.04 4.97
N ASP A 121 -26.33 3.21 6.11
CA ASP A 121 -26.84 2.13 6.96
C ASP A 121 -27.74 1.11 6.26
N ALA A 122 -28.39 1.46 5.14
CA ALA A 122 -29.24 0.54 4.40
C ALA A 122 -28.45 -0.63 3.78
N LEU A 123 -27.12 -0.51 3.66
CA LEU A 123 -26.23 -1.60 3.26
C LEU A 123 -26.21 -2.75 4.26
N PHE A 124 -26.35 -2.45 5.55
CA PHE A 124 -26.17 -3.40 6.64
C PHE A 124 -27.46 -3.68 7.42
N ALA A 125 -28.51 -2.87 7.22
CA ALA A 125 -29.81 -3.05 7.86
C ALA A 125 -30.51 -4.37 7.46
N SER A 126 -30.29 -4.88 6.25
CA SER A 126 -30.86 -6.16 5.80
C SER A 126 -30.01 -6.82 4.72
N PHE A 127 -30.03 -8.16 4.68
CA PHE A 127 -29.34 -8.93 3.65
C PHE A 127 -30.13 -8.93 2.33
N ASP A 128 -30.05 -7.82 1.60
CA ASP A 128 -30.69 -7.61 0.30
C ASP A 128 -29.65 -7.58 -0.85
N TRP A 129 -30.09 -7.43 -2.09
CA TRP A 129 -29.24 -7.35 -3.28
C TRP A 129 -28.16 -6.25 -3.18
N ARG A 130 -28.42 -5.18 -2.42
CA ARG A 130 -27.46 -4.09 -2.14
C ARG A 130 -26.26 -4.57 -1.33
N ALA A 131 -26.52 -5.34 -0.27
CA ALA A 131 -25.48 -5.96 0.54
C ALA A 131 -24.66 -6.94 -0.30
N LEU A 132 -25.33 -7.74 -1.15
CA LEU A 132 -24.65 -8.68 -2.05
C LEU A 132 -23.74 -7.97 -3.06
N LEU A 133 -24.21 -6.85 -3.64
CA LEU A 133 -23.38 -6.01 -4.50
C LEU A 133 -22.17 -5.44 -3.75
N TYR A 134 -22.39 -4.89 -2.55
CA TYR A 134 -21.32 -4.32 -1.74
C TYR A 134 -20.26 -5.36 -1.36
N PHE A 135 -20.68 -6.56 -0.92
CA PHE A 135 -19.75 -7.65 -0.66
C PHE A 135 -19.01 -8.11 -1.91
N THR A 136 -19.68 -8.14 -3.08
CA THR A 136 -19.01 -8.45 -4.35
C THR A 136 -17.90 -7.45 -4.65
N VAL A 137 -18.14 -6.15 -4.44
CA VAL A 137 -17.12 -5.10 -4.59
C VAL A 137 -15.97 -5.31 -3.61
N LEU A 138 -16.24 -5.64 -2.35
CA LEU A 138 -15.20 -5.93 -1.35
C LEU A 138 -14.35 -7.16 -1.72
N VAL A 139 -14.99 -8.22 -2.20
CA VAL A 139 -14.29 -9.43 -2.67
C VAL A 139 -13.40 -9.11 -3.86
N LEU A 140 -13.89 -8.32 -4.82
CA LEU A 140 -13.09 -7.87 -5.96
C LEU A 140 -11.91 -7.00 -5.52
N MET A 141 -12.12 -6.08 -4.56
CA MET A 141 -11.06 -5.28 -3.99
C MET A 141 -9.98 -6.16 -3.36
N GLY A 142 -10.38 -7.12 -2.49
CA GLY A 142 -9.46 -8.07 -1.86
C GLY A 142 -8.70 -8.92 -2.88
N ALA A 143 -9.38 -9.42 -3.91
CA ALA A 143 -8.76 -10.15 -5.01
C ALA A 143 -7.75 -9.27 -5.80
N GLY A 144 -8.07 -7.99 -6.00
CA GLY A 144 -7.15 -6.99 -6.55
C GLY A 144 -5.89 -6.84 -5.72
N THR A 145 -6.04 -6.75 -4.39
CA THR A 145 -4.92 -6.66 -3.45
C THR A 145 -4.06 -7.92 -3.45
N VAL A 146 -4.68 -9.12 -3.50
CA VAL A 146 -3.95 -10.40 -3.67
C VAL A 146 -3.15 -10.39 -4.97
N TRP A 147 -3.79 -10.01 -6.08
CA TRP A 147 -3.13 -9.94 -7.38
C TRP A 147 -1.95 -8.97 -7.33
N LEU A 148 -2.12 -7.78 -6.75
CA LEU A 148 -1.05 -6.82 -6.52
C LEU A 148 0.12 -7.46 -5.76
N GLY A 149 -0.15 -8.12 -4.63
CA GLY A 149 0.86 -8.83 -3.84
C GLY A 149 1.64 -9.88 -4.64
N VAL A 150 0.94 -10.70 -5.45
CA VAL A 150 1.57 -11.69 -6.33
C VAL A 150 2.46 -11.03 -7.38
N VAL A 151 2.03 -9.92 -7.98
CA VAL A 151 2.84 -9.19 -8.97
C VAL A 151 4.08 -8.59 -8.31
N LEU A 152 3.95 -8.03 -7.11
CA LEU A 152 5.11 -7.51 -6.36
C LEU A 152 6.13 -8.60 -6.04
N LEU A 153 5.68 -9.81 -5.69
CA LEU A 153 6.59 -10.95 -5.42
C LEU A 153 7.39 -11.37 -6.65
N LYS A 154 6.91 -11.07 -7.87
CA LYS A 154 7.57 -11.38 -9.14
C LYS A 154 8.58 -10.32 -9.60
N VAL A 155 8.66 -9.18 -8.91
CA VAL A 155 9.63 -8.12 -9.24
C VAL A 155 11.06 -8.66 -9.04
N LYS A 156 11.95 -8.40 -10.00
CA LYS A 156 13.36 -8.81 -9.94
C LYS A 156 14.16 -7.83 -9.08
N GLU A 157 15.02 -8.37 -8.22
CA GLU A 157 15.91 -7.61 -7.32
C GLU A 157 15.23 -6.49 -6.50
N PRO A 158 14.06 -6.74 -5.86
CA PRO A 158 13.37 -5.72 -5.07
C PRO A 158 14.09 -5.49 -3.74
N TYR A 159 13.89 -4.31 -3.13
CA TYR A 159 14.30 -4.14 -1.74
C TYR A 159 13.66 -5.21 -0.85
N PRO A 160 14.35 -5.67 0.22
CA PRO A 160 13.76 -6.61 1.17
C PRO A 160 12.41 -6.12 1.73
N VAL A 161 12.28 -4.80 1.93
CA VAL A 161 11.04 -4.16 2.41
C VAL A 161 9.89 -4.28 1.39
N VAL A 162 10.17 -4.23 0.08
CA VAL A 162 9.13 -4.41 -0.96
C VAL A 162 8.56 -5.83 -0.92
N ARG A 163 9.38 -6.84 -0.59
CA ARG A 163 8.87 -8.21 -0.36
C ARG A 163 7.97 -8.28 0.87
N VAL A 164 8.30 -7.55 1.94
CA VAL A 164 7.43 -7.45 3.12
C VAL A 164 6.09 -6.83 2.75
N VAL A 165 6.08 -5.72 2.00
CA VAL A 165 4.84 -5.13 1.46
C VAL A 165 4.06 -6.18 0.67
N ALA A 166 4.71 -6.89 -0.26
CA ALA A 166 4.06 -7.88 -1.10
C ALA A 166 3.35 -8.99 -0.30
N TRP A 167 4.01 -9.51 0.74
CA TRP A 167 3.43 -10.53 1.62
C TRP A 167 2.28 -9.98 2.48
N LEU A 168 2.43 -8.76 3.00
CA LEU A 168 1.39 -8.12 3.81
C LEU A 168 0.14 -7.81 2.97
N GLU A 169 0.31 -7.32 1.75
CA GLU A 169 -0.78 -7.10 0.79
C GLU A 169 -1.41 -8.44 0.36
N LEU A 170 -0.61 -9.49 0.16
CA LEU A 170 -1.12 -10.82 -0.18
C LEU A 170 -2.00 -11.39 0.94
N VAL A 171 -1.49 -11.40 2.18
CA VAL A 171 -2.22 -11.94 3.34
C VAL A 171 -3.43 -11.07 3.65
N GLY A 172 -3.26 -9.74 3.68
CA GLY A 172 -4.35 -8.79 3.90
C GLY A 172 -5.43 -8.89 2.83
N GLY A 173 -5.05 -9.03 1.56
CA GLY A 173 -5.97 -9.22 0.45
C GLY A 173 -6.78 -10.51 0.56
N VAL A 174 -6.15 -11.64 0.90
CA VAL A 174 -6.86 -12.91 1.10
C VAL A 174 -7.87 -12.79 2.25
N MET A 175 -7.48 -12.14 3.34
CA MET A 175 -8.36 -11.91 4.49
C MET A 175 -9.52 -10.99 4.12
N ALA A 176 -9.26 -9.90 3.40
CA ALA A 176 -10.29 -8.97 2.92
C ALA A 176 -11.27 -9.66 1.95
N ALA A 177 -10.75 -10.47 1.02
CA ALA A 177 -11.56 -11.21 0.05
C ALA A 177 -12.47 -12.26 0.70
N SER A 178 -12.11 -12.77 1.89
CA SER A 178 -12.96 -13.70 2.62
C SER A 178 -14.22 -13.04 3.21
N VAL A 179 -14.26 -11.71 3.30
CA VAL A 179 -15.28 -10.87 3.98
C VAL A 179 -15.38 -11.13 5.50
N ILE A 180 -15.35 -12.39 5.93
CA ILE A 180 -15.40 -12.81 7.34
C ILE A 180 -14.18 -12.27 8.11
N LEU A 181 -13.00 -12.29 7.49
CA LEU A 181 -11.76 -11.79 8.11
C LEU A 181 -11.49 -10.31 7.77
N LEU A 182 -12.47 -9.56 7.24
CA LEU A 182 -12.27 -8.18 6.80
C LEU A 182 -11.74 -7.29 7.92
N VAL A 183 -12.33 -7.36 9.13
CA VAL A 183 -11.86 -6.57 10.28
C VAL A 183 -10.42 -6.92 10.64
N LEU A 184 -10.05 -8.20 10.55
CA LEU A 184 -8.71 -8.66 10.86
C LEU A 184 -7.71 -8.29 9.74
N SER A 185 -8.19 -8.11 8.51
CA SER A 185 -7.37 -7.72 7.35
C SER A 185 -6.76 -6.32 7.48
N PHE A 186 -7.36 -5.44 8.28
CA PHE A 186 -6.79 -4.11 8.52
C PHE A 186 -5.39 -4.18 9.15
N ILE A 187 -5.08 -5.21 9.95
CA ILE A 187 -3.76 -5.36 10.58
C ILE A 187 -2.65 -5.51 9.53
N PRO A 188 -2.65 -6.54 8.65
CA PRO A 188 -1.63 -6.67 7.61
C PRO A 188 -1.67 -5.53 6.60
N LEU A 189 -2.84 -4.99 6.25
CA LEU A 189 -2.93 -3.86 5.30
C LEU A 189 -2.32 -2.58 5.85
N LEU A 190 -2.59 -2.23 7.12
CA LEU A 190 -1.94 -1.09 7.78
C LEU A 190 -0.44 -1.31 7.91
N ALA A 191 0.00 -2.51 8.30
CA ALA A 191 1.42 -2.84 8.29
C ALA A 191 2.04 -2.71 6.89
N GLY A 192 1.31 -3.06 5.83
CA GLY A 192 1.70 -2.90 4.43
C GLY A 192 1.90 -1.44 4.03
N THR A 193 1.00 -0.55 4.46
CA THR A 193 1.16 0.90 4.26
C THR A 193 2.36 1.49 5.02
N VAL A 194 2.65 1.01 6.24
CA VAL A 194 3.88 1.38 6.96
C VAL A 194 5.13 0.88 6.23
N ALA A 195 5.12 -0.36 5.75
CA ALA A 195 6.23 -0.90 4.96
C ALA A 195 6.41 -0.12 3.64
N THR A 196 5.33 0.35 3.03
CA THR A 196 5.37 1.24 1.86
C THR A 196 6.03 2.58 2.19
N ALA A 197 5.75 3.15 3.37
CA ALA A 197 6.44 4.35 3.86
C ALA A 197 7.96 4.14 3.94
N LEU A 198 8.39 2.98 4.44
CA LEU A 198 9.81 2.62 4.53
C LEU A 198 10.45 2.46 3.14
N VAL A 199 9.71 1.96 2.14
CA VAL A 199 10.18 1.92 0.74
C VAL A 199 10.45 3.33 0.23
N PHE A 200 9.55 4.29 0.47
CA PHE A 200 9.76 5.68 0.07
C PHE A 200 10.91 6.35 0.80
N PHE A 201 11.07 6.13 2.11
CA PHE A 201 12.22 6.67 2.85
C PHE A 201 13.55 6.08 2.38
N ARG A 202 13.57 4.77 2.04
CA ARG A 202 14.76 4.13 1.47
C ARG A 202 15.10 4.71 0.09
N GLY A 203 14.11 4.85 -0.79
CA GLY A 203 14.28 5.52 -2.07
C GLY A 203 14.79 6.96 -1.93
N ALA A 204 14.29 7.70 -0.94
CA ALA A 204 14.77 9.06 -0.65
C ALA A 204 16.25 9.09 -0.23
N ARG A 205 16.69 8.12 0.58
CA ARG A 205 18.09 8.00 1.01
C ARG A 205 19.01 7.68 -0.15
N GLU A 206 18.61 6.75 -1.03
CA GLU A 206 19.38 6.42 -2.24
C GLU A 206 19.56 7.64 -3.15
N LEU A 207 18.49 8.41 -3.39
CA LEU A 207 18.58 9.62 -4.22
C LEU A 207 19.41 10.73 -3.56
N SER A 208 19.33 10.90 -2.24
CA SER A 208 20.15 11.89 -1.54
C SER A 208 21.64 11.49 -1.51
N GLY A 209 21.95 10.19 -1.45
CA GLY A 209 23.32 9.68 -1.50
C GLY A 209 23.92 9.84 -2.90
N SER A 210 23.12 9.60 -3.94
CA SER A 210 23.55 9.78 -5.34
C SER A 210 23.72 11.25 -5.76
N GLN A 211 23.11 12.21 -5.06
CA GLN A 211 23.32 13.65 -5.29
C GLN A 211 24.53 14.22 -4.55
N ALA A 212 25.06 13.49 -3.56
CA ALA A 212 26.19 13.91 -2.73
C ALA A 212 27.52 13.27 -3.16
N ALA A 213 27.49 12.34 -4.12
CA ALA A 213 28.64 11.70 -4.76
C ALA A 213 28.86 12.30 -6.15
#